data_AF-A0A7V5XCW7-F1
#
_entry.id   AF-A0A7V5XCW7-F1
#
_cell.length_a   1.000
_cell.length_b   1.000
_cell.length_c   1.000
_cell.angle_alpha   90.00
_cell.angle_beta   90.00
_cell.angle_gamma   90.00
#
_symmetry.space_group_name_H-M   'P 1'
#
loop_
_entity.id
_entity.type
_entity.pdbx_description
1 polymer ?
#
loop_
_entity_poly.entity_id
_entity_poly.type
_entity_poly.pdbx_seq_one_letter_code
_entity_poly.pdbx_strand_id
1 'polypeptide(L)'
;MDGVPGKDADSRPETGFDDSINLLIADVEACLPAAGDDREAQLQREVFRERCNQALALAKRLGRAAEQERMLLDGDAYRARHALMLSRDFFWRRARR
;
A
#
# COMPACT_ATOMS: atom_id res chain seq x y z
N MET A 1 -36.40 -27.86 -10.72
CA MET A 1 -35.71 -26.55 -10.64
C MET A 1 -34.43 -26.82 -9.89
N ASP A 2 -33.42 -27.28 -10.62
CA ASP A 2 -32.13 -27.67 -10.06
C ASP A 2 -31.37 -26.44 -9.61
N GLY A 3 -30.97 -26.44 -8.33
CA GLY A 3 -30.07 -25.44 -7.79
C GLY A 3 -28.69 -25.60 -8.41
N VAL A 4 -28.11 -24.48 -8.83
CA VAL A 4 -26.67 -24.40 -9.09
C VAL A 4 -26.04 -23.64 -7.93
N PRO A 5 -25.46 -24.33 -6.93
CA PRO A 5 -24.52 -23.72 -6.01
C PRO A 5 -23.17 -23.71 -6.72
N GLY A 6 -22.78 -22.56 -7.20
CA GLY A 6 -21.57 -22.44 -8.00
C GLY A 6 -21.09 -21.01 -8.02
N LYS A 7 -20.32 -20.66 -7.00
CA LYS A 7 -18.87 -20.49 -7.16
C LYS A 7 -18.42 -19.69 -5.96
N ASP A 8 -17.62 -20.33 -5.11
CA ASP A 8 -16.76 -19.69 -4.14
C ASP A 8 -15.96 -18.60 -4.87
N ALA A 9 -16.51 -17.38 -4.91
CA ALA A 9 -15.76 -16.18 -5.17
C ALA A 9 -14.91 -16.01 -3.93
N ASP A 10 -13.76 -16.69 -3.96
CA ASP A 10 -12.58 -16.57 -3.11
C ASP A 10 -12.64 -15.29 -2.27
N SER A 11 -13.40 -15.37 -1.18
CA SER A 11 -13.75 -14.23 -0.34
C SER A 11 -12.60 -14.05 0.63
N ARG A 12 -11.43 -13.73 0.07
CA ARG A 12 -10.51 -12.92 0.85
C ARG A 12 -11.30 -11.66 1.17
N PRO A 13 -11.46 -11.27 2.44
CA PRO A 13 -12.03 -9.98 2.73
C PRO A 13 -11.26 -8.97 1.88
N GLU A 14 -11.96 -8.12 1.12
CA GLU A 14 -11.31 -6.97 0.50
C GLU A 14 -10.54 -6.30 1.63
N THR A 15 -9.22 -6.49 1.65
CA THR A 15 -8.39 -5.91 2.71
C THR A 15 -8.60 -4.42 2.60
N GLY A 16 -9.07 -3.81 3.69
CA GLY A 16 -9.37 -2.39 3.71
C GLY A 16 -8.16 -1.61 3.22
N PHE A 17 -8.37 -0.42 2.66
CA PHE A 17 -7.27 0.44 2.20
C PHE A 17 -6.17 0.56 3.27
N ASP A 18 -6.55 0.73 4.54
CA ASP A 18 -5.63 0.78 5.68
C ASP A 18 -4.77 -0.49 5.81
N ASP A 19 -5.39 -1.67 5.85
CA ASP A 19 -4.66 -2.95 5.90
C ASP A 19 -3.70 -3.11 4.72
N SER A 20 -4.16 -2.74 3.51
CA SER A 20 -3.34 -2.82 2.30
C SER A 20 -2.13 -1.89 2.36
N ILE A 21 -2.26 -0.69 2.94
CA ILE A 21 -1.14 0.24 3.12
C ILE A 21 -0.18 -0.28 4.19
N ASN A 22 -0.68 -0.76 5.32
CA ASN A 22 0.15 -1.30 6.40
C ASN A 22 0.98 -2.51 5.94
N LEU A 23 0.38 -3.42 5.16
CA LEU A 23 1.10 -4.54 4.55
C LEU A 23 2.19 -4.06 3.58
N LEU A 24 1.89 -3.08 2.72
CA LEU A 24 2.89 -2.52 1.79
C LEU A 24 4.05 -1.83 2.53
N ILE A 25 3.78 -1.11 3.61
CA ILE A 25 4.80 -0.47 4.44
C ILE A 25 5.71 -1.54 5.05
N ALA A 26 5.12 -2.57 5.67
CA ALA A 26 5.87 -3.67 6.27
C ALA A 26 6.76 -4.39 5.25
N ASP A 27 6.25 -4.65 4.04
CA ASP A 27 7.02 -5.27 2.94
C ASP A 27 8.26 -4.43 2.56
N VAL A 28 8.10 -3.10 2.51
CA VAL A 28 9.22 -2.20 2.21
C VAL A 28 10.22 -2.18 3.35
N GLU A 29 9.75 -2.06 4.59
CA GLU A 29 10.57 -2.03 5.80
C GLU A 29 11.44 -3.27 5.95
N ALA A 30 10.92 -4.45 5.60
CA ALA A 30 11.68 -5.69 5.58
C ALA A 30 12.87 -5.67 4.60
N CYS A 31 12.80 -4.89 3.52
CA CYS A 31 13.88 -4.77 2.53
C CYS A 31 14.93 -3.72 2.92
N LEU A 32 14.58 -2.77 3.81
CA LEU A 32 15.41 -1.62 4.12
C LEU A 32 16.81 -1.96 4.65
N PRO A 33 17.04 -2.94 5.54
CA PRO A 33 18.39 -3.25 6.04
C PRO A 33 19.35 -3.74 4.95
N ALA A 34 18.83 -4.49 3.98
CA ALA A 34 19.62 -5.11 2.91
C ALA A 34 19.78 -4.21 1.67
N ALA A 35 19.03 -3.12 1.56
CA ALA A 35 19.09 -2.25 0.39
C ALA A 35 20.34 -1.34 0.32
N GLY A 36 21.23 -1.40 1.31
CA GLY A 36 22.41 -0.55 1.41
C GLY A 36 22.09 0.88 1.84
N ASP A 37 23.14 1.72 1.87
CA ASP A 37 23.11 3.05 2.48
C ASP A 37 23.86 4.11 1.66
N ASP A 38 23.84 3.96 0.33
CA ASP A 38 24.34 5.02 -0.55
C ASP A 38 23.35 6.19 -0.64
N ARG A 39 23.80 7.29 -1.24
CA ARG A 39 23.02 8.52 -1.38
C ARG A 39 21.66 8.30 -2.05
N GLU A 40 21.57 7.42 -3.04
CA GLU A 40 20.30 7.13 -3.72
C GLU A 40 19.36 6.39 -2.78
N ALA A 41 19.86 5.38 -2.07
CA ALA A 41 19.09 4.65 -1.07
C ALA A 41 18.58 5.57 0.05
N GLN A 42 19.40 6.53 0.50
CA GLN A 42 18.99 7.52 1.50
C GLN A 42 17.86 8.42 1.00
N LEU A 43 17.98 8.97 -0.21
CA LEU A 43 16.91 9.78 -0.82
C LEU A 43 15.61 8.98 -0.99
N GLN A 44 15.71 7.71 -1.40
CA GLN A 44 14.53 6.85 -1.52
C GLN A 44 13.91 6.51 -0.17
N ARG A 45 14.68 6.47 0.93
CA ARG A 45 14.14 6.27 2.30
C ARG A 45 13.35 7.49 2.75
N GLU A 46 13.82 8.69 2.44
CA GLU A 46 13.10 9.93 2.71
C GLU A 46 11.79 9.99 1.92
N VAL A 47 11.83 9.67 0.62
CA VAL A 47 10.64 9.59 -0.24
C VAL A 47 9.66 8.53 0.28
N PHE A 48 10.15 7.36 0.70
CA PHE A 48 9.31 6.32 1.30
C PHE A 48 8.64 6.79 2.58
N ARG A 49 9.38 7.46 3.48
CA ARG A 49 8.82 8.01 4.72
C ARG A 49 7.70 9.01 4.44
N GLU A 50 7.89 9.90 3.47
CA GLU A 50 6.86 10.86 3.08
C GLU A 50 5.63 10.17 2.49
N ARG A 51 5.81 9.16 1.64
CA ARG A 51 4.70 8.34 1.10
C ARG A 51 3.93 7.63 2.21
N CYS A 52 4.61 7.11 3.24
CA CYS A 52 3.97 6.50 4.41
C CYS A 52 3.10 7.52 5.14
N ASN A 53 3.63 8.70 5.43
CA ASN A 53 2.88 9.76 6.12
C ASN A 53 1.60 10.13 5.35
N GLN A 54 1.71 10.32 4.03
CA GLN A 54 0.58 10.66 3.16
C GLN A 54 -0.46 9.54 3.11
N ALA A 55 -0.02 8.29 2.95
CA ALA A 55 -0.91 7.14 2.88
C ALA A 55 -1.66 6.90 4.21
N LEU A 56 -0.97 6.99 5.35
CA LEU A 56 -1.56 6.83 6.68
C LEU A 56 -2.53 7.98 7.01
N ALA A 57 -2.20 9.21 6.63
CA ALA A 57 -3.12 10.34 6.77
C ALA A 57 -4.40 10.14 5.94
N LEU A 58 -4.27 9.64 4.71
CA LEU A 58 -5.40 9.31 3.86
C LEU A 58 -6.23 8.15 4.43
N ALA A 59 -5.60 7.10 4.96
CA ALA A 59 -6.29 5.97 5.58
C ALA A 59 -7.13 6.43 6.78
N LYS A 60 -6.56 7.29 7.64
CA LYS A 60 -7.27 7.91 8.77
C LYS A 60 -8.46 8.74 8.32
N ARG A 61 -8.33 9.49 7.22
CA ARG A 61 -9.43 10.28 6.65
C ARG A 61 -10.54 9.38 6.10
N LEU A 62 -10.18 8.37 5.32
CA LEU A 62 -11.11 7.39 4.75
C LEU A 62 -11.87 6.59 5.82
N GLY A 63 -11.25 6.29 6.96
CA GLY A 63 -11.90 5.62 8.08
C GLY A 63 -13.01 6.44 8.77
N ARG A 64 -13.08 7.76 8.50
CA ARG A 64 -14.09 8.68 9.05
C ARG A 64 -15.00 9.28 7.97
N ALA A 65 -14.69 9.02 6.70
CA ALA A 65 -15.37 9.63 5.56
C ALA A 65 -16.74 9.01 5.34
N ALA A 66 -17.72 9.85 4.99
CA ALA A 66 -19.00 9.41 4.46
C ALA A 66 -18.82 8.77 3.07
N GLU A 67 -19.76 7.96 2.62
CA GLU A 67 -19.66 7.19 1.37
C GLU A 67 -19.36 8.07 0.14
N GLN A 68 -20.00 9.25 0.03
CA GLN A 68 -19.72 10.17 -1.08
C GLN A 68 -18.29 10.73 -1.05
N GLU A 69 -17.74 11.00 0.14
CA GLU A 69 -16.35 11.45 0.27
C GLU A 69 -15.38 10.31 -0.06
N ARG A 70 -15.71 9.07 0.29
CA ARG A 70 -14.89 7.89 -0.07
C ARG A 70 -14.76 7.73 -1.58
N MET A 71 -15.84 7.93 -2.34
CA MET A 71 -15.81 7.88 -3.81
C MET A 71 -14.88 8.94 -4.42
N LEU A 72 -14.83 10.15 -3.84
CA LEU A 72 -13.93 11.22 -4.30
C LEU A 72 -12.46 10.92 -4.00
N LEU A 73 -12.20 10.19 -2.92
CA LEU A 73 -10.86 9.85 -2.44
C LEU A 73 -10.30 8.55 -3.03
N ASP A 74 -11.07 7.80 -3.80
CA ASP A 74 -10.62 6.53 -4.38
C ASP A 74 -9.38 6.70 -5.29
N GLY A 75 -9.37 7.78 -6.09
CA GLY A 75 -8.21 8.12 -6.91
C GLY A 75 -6.96 8.46 -6.08
N ASP A 76 -7.12 9.12 -4.93
CA ASP A 76 -6.02 9.37 -4.00
C ASP A 76 -5.52 8.07 -3.36
N ALA A 77 -6.43 7.17 -3.01
CA ALA A 77 -6.12 5.87 -2.43
C ALA A 77 -5.32 5.02 -3.41
N TYR A 78 -5.73 4.98 -4.68
CA TYR A 78 -4.99 4.32 -5.75
C TYR A 78 -3.58 4.90 -5.90
N ARG A 79 -3.45 6.24 -5.97
CA ARG A 79 -2.15 6.92 -6.09
C ARG A 79 -1.22 6.61 -4.92
N ALA A 80 -1.74 6.63 -3.69
CA ALA A 80 -0.97 6.32 -2.49
C ALA A 80 -0.44 4.87 -2.50
N ARG A 81 -1.31 3.89 -2.83
CA ARG A 81 -0.88 2.48 -2.98
C ARG A 81 0.20 2.35 -4.05
N HIS A 82 -0.04 2.92 -5.23
CA HIS A 82 0.91 2.83 -6.34
C HIS A 82 2.27 3.44 -5.98
N ALA A 83 2.29 4.59 -5.28
CA ALA A 83 3.53 5.21 -4.83
C ALA A 83 4.32 4.33 -3.86
N LEU A 84 3.66 3.64 -2.92
CA LEU A 84 4.31 2.68 -2.02
C LEU A 84 4.81 1.43 -2.76
N MET A 85 4.07 0.94 -3.76
CA MET A 85 4.54 -0.16 -4.61
C MET A 85 5.83 0.18 -5.34
N LEU A 86 5.97 1.43 -5.83
CA LEU A 86 7.22 1.90 -6.43
C LEU A 86 8.39 1.90 -5.42
N SER A 87 8.15 2.32 -4.17
CA SER A 87 9.15 2.21 -3.11
C SER A 87 9.54 0.75 -2.84
N ARG A 88 8.55 -0.14 -2.77
CA ARG A 88 8.77 -1.59 -2.56
C ARG A 88 9.65 -2.16 -3.66
N ASP A 89 9.30 -1.91 -4.92
CA ASP A 89 10.03 -2.46 -6.05
C ASP A 89 11.48 -1.95 -6.11
N PHE A 90 11.72 -0.69 -5.75
CA PHE A 90 13.08 -0.15 -5.63
C PHE A 90 13.90 -0.89 -4.55
N PHE A 91 13.40 -0.95 -3.32
CA PHE A 91 14.13 -1.54 -2.19
C PHE A 91 14.26 -3.06 -2.31
N TRP A 92 13.24 -3.74 -2.81
CA TRP A 92 13.26 -5.19 -3.05
C TRP A 92 14.31 -5.58 -4.10
N ARG A 93 14.43 -4.82 -5.19
CA ARG A 93 15.47 -5.07 -6.21
C ARG A 93 16.87 -4.86 -5.66
N ARG A 94 17.06 -3.88 -4.77
CA ARG A 94 18.37 -3.63 -4.13
C ARG A 94 18.72 -4.67 -3.07
N ALA A 95 17.76 -5.10 -2.25
CA ALA A 95 17.98 -6.09 -1.20
C ALA A 95 18.41 -7.48 -1.71
N ARG A 96 18.29 -7.75 -3.01
CA ARG A 96 18.62 -9.04 -3.65
C ARG A 96 19.90 -9.00 -4.49
N ARG A 97 20.62 -7.88 -4.51
CA ARG A 97 21.92 -7.72 -5.17
C ARG A 97 23.04 -8.03 -4.19
#